data_AF-A0A7C1Q1K0-F1
#
_entry.id   AF-A0A7C1Q1K0-F1
#
_cell.length_a   1.000
_cell.length_b   1.000
_cell.length_c   1.000
_cell.angle_alpha   90.00
_cell.angle_beta   90.00
_cell.angle_gamma   90.00
#
_symmetry.space_group_name_H-M   'P 1'
#
loop_
_entity.id
_entity.type
_entity.pdbx_description
1 polymer ?
#
loop_
_entity_poly.entity_id
_entity_poly.type
_entity_poly.pdbx_seq_one_letter_code
_entity_poly.pdbx_strand_id
1 'polypeptide(L)'
;MFQFFNKQLIIQLQKDFQSKRLVPYITTGLVIGIINILTLISYGALIFSGSLSEYVSSGIGLMLFGAFVIGLFTALTSSYEGTIALPQDIP
;
A
#
# COMPACT_ATOMS: atom_id res chain seq x y z
N MET A 1 23.54 13.44 -5.95
CA MET A 1 22.29 13.14 -6.69
C MET A 1 21.09 12.90 -5.77
N PHE A 2 21.22 12.16 -4.65
CA PHE A 2 20.14 11.95 -3.66
C PHE A 2 19.70 13.18 -2.84
N GLN A 3 20.56 14.19 -2.67
CA GLN A 3 20.32 15.31 -1.74
C GLN A 3 19.35 16.39 -2.27
N PHE A 4 19.14 16.47 -3.59
CA PHE A 4 18.19 17.42 -4.21
C PHE A 4 16.72 16.97 -4.10
N PHE A 5 16.47 15.66 -3.95
CA PHE A 5 15.13 15.07 -3.93
C PHE A 5 14.34 15.44 -2.67
N ASN A 6 15.01 15.48 -1.52
CA ASN A 6 14.35 15.62 -0.22
C ASN A 6 13.70 17.01 -0.03
N LYS A 7 14.28 18.04 -0.65
CA LYS A 7 13.75 19.41 -0.58
C LYS A 7 12.51 19.58 -1.47
N GLN A 8 12.49 18.94 -2.63
CA GLN A 8 11.34 18.95 -3.55
C GLN A 8 10.16 18.17 -2.96
N LEU A 9 10.43 17.02 -2.33
CA LEU A 9 9.42 16.21 -1.64
C LEU A 9 8.66 17.00 -0.57
N ILE A 10 9.38 17.71 0.31
CA ILE A 10 8.74 18.51 1.37
C ILE A 10 7.88 19.63 0.79
N ILE A 11 8.36 20.29 -0.29
CA ILE A 11 7.59 21.35 -0.96
C ILE A 11 6.33 20.78 -1.60
N GLN A 12 6.39 19.62 -2.26
CA GLN A 12 5.22 18.93 -2.82
C GLN A 12 4.22 18.55 -1.73
N LEU A 13 4.68 17.90 -0.65
CA LEU A 13 3.83 17.52 0.48
C LEU A 13 3.12 18.73 1.10
N GLN A 14 3.83 19.84 1.31
CA GLN A 14 3.21 21.08 1.81
C GLN A 14 2.17 21.62 0.84
N LYS A 15 2.45 21.56 -0.47
CA LYS A 15 1.54 22.04 -1.52
C LYS A 15 0.28 21.17 -1.61
N ASP A 16 0.43 19.86 -1.49
CA ASP A 16 -0.67 18.90 -1.47
C ASP A 16 -1.52 19.03 -0.21
N PHE A 17 -0.88 19.28 0.94
CA PHE A 17 -1.60 19.54 2.19
C PHE A 17 -2.42 20.83 2.17
N GLN A 18 -1.95 21.85 1.46
CA GLN A 18 -2.68 23.11 1.27
C GLN A 18 -3.66 23.06 0.09
N SER A 19 -3.66 21.99 -0.68
CA SER A 19 -4.52 21.82 -1.85
C SER A 19 -5.93 21.40 -1.47
N LYS A 20 -6.93 21.90 -2.20
CA LYS A 20 -8.32 21.40 -2.13
C LYS A 20 -8.45 19.92 -2.55
N ARG A 21 -7.36 19.29 -3.00
CA ARG A 21 -7.30 17.90 -3.45
C ARG A 21 -7.01 16.89 -2.34
N LEU A 22 -6.69 17.34 -1.12
CA LEU A 22 -6.38 16.45 0.01
C LEU A 22 -7.53 15.48 0.32
N VAL A 23 -8.77 15.96 0.37
CA VAL A 23 -9.95 15.13 0.66
C VAL A 23 -10.15 14.05 -0.42
N PRO A 24 -10.14 14.38 -1.73
CA PRO A 24 -10.10 13.37 -2.79
C PRO A 24 -8.98 12.35 -2.63
N TYR A 25 -7.74 12.77 -2.34
CA TYR A 25 -6.60 11.86 -2.23
C TYR A 25 -6.72 10.89 -1.06
N ILE A 26 -7.15 11.38 0.11
CA ILE A 26 -7.41 10.53 1.27
C ILE A 26 -8.53 9.54 0.95
N THR A 27 -9.62 10.01 0.32
CA THR A 27 -10.74 9.13 -0.07
C THR A 27 -10.28 8.03 -1.01
N THR A 28 -9.53 8.36 -2.05
CA THR A 28 -8.99 7.38 -3.00
C THR A 28 -8.07 6.38 -2.29
N GLY A 29 -7.13 6.85 -1.47
CA GLY A 29 -6.25 5.97 -0.71
C GLY A 29 -7.00 5.03 0.23
N LEU A 30 -8.06 5.52 0.88
CA LEU A 30 -8.89 4.75 1.79
C LEU A 30 -9.71 3.68 1.06
N VAL A 31 -10.36 4.05 -0.06
CA VAL A 31 -11.12 3.11 -0.90
C VAL A 31 -10.20 2.00 -1.42
N ILE A 32 -9.04 2.37 -1.98
CA ILE A 32 -8.07 1.41 -2.51
C ILE A 32 -7.50 0.54 -1.39
N GLY A 33 -7.21 1.13 -0.23
CA GLY A 33 -6.74 0.40 0.94
C GLY A 33 -7.73 -0.65 1.43
N ILE A 34 -9.03 -0.32 1.51
CA ILE A 34 -10.08 -1.28 1.88
C ILE A 34 -10.14 -2.44 0.87
N ILE A 35 -10.18 -2.11 -0.42
CA ILE A 35 -10.22 -3.13 -1.49
C ILE A 35 -9.00 -4.06 -1.35
N ASN A 36 -7.81 -3.49 -1.14
CA ASN A 36 -6.58 -4.26 -0.98
C ASN A 36 -6.62 -5.19 0.25
N ILE A 37 -7.11 -4.73 1.40
CA ILE A 37 -7.25 -5.56 2.60
C ILE A 37 -8.17 -6.76 2.34
N LEU A 38 -9.33 -6.54 1.70
CA LEU A 38 -10.26 -7.60 1.36
C LEU A 38 -9.65 -8.63 0.40
N THR A 39 -8.91 -8.15 -0.59
CA THR A 39 -8.19 -9.00 -1.54
C THR A 39 -7.12 -9.84 -0.84
N LEU A 40 -6.31 -9.24 0.03
CA LEU A 40 -5.23 -9.94 0.75
C LEU A 40 -5.75 -10.99 1.72
N ILE A 41 -6.88 -10.73 2.40
CA ILE A 41 -7.56 -11.72 3.24
C ILE A 41 -8.03 -12.89 2.38
N SER A 42 -8.64 -12.61 1.24
CA SER A 42 -9.14 -13.63 0.30
C SER A 42 -8.00 -14.50 -0.22
N TYR A 43 -6.90 -13.88 -0.68
CA TYR A 43 -5.71 -14.59 -1.12
C TYR A 43 -5.05 -15.37 0.02
N GLY A 44 -4.95 -14.81 1.22
CA GLY A 44 -4.41 -15.52 2.38
C GLY A 44 -5.23 -16.76 2.72
N ALA A 45 -6.56 -16.66 2.69
CA ALA A 45 -7.45 -17.80 2.90
C ALA A 45 -7.31 -18.86 1.79
N LEU A 46 -7.16 -18.45 0.53
CA LEU A 46 -6.99 -19.37 -0.60
C LEU A 46 -5.63 -20.09 -0.56
N ILE A 47 -4.53 -19.35 -0.39
CA ILE A 47 -3.16 -19.88 -0.37
C ILE A 47 -2.96 -20.87 0.78
N PHE A 48 -3.49 -20.56 1.96
CA PHE A 48 -3.33 -21.39 3.15
C PHE A 48 -4.50 -22.37 3.37
N SER A 49 -5.33 -22.61 2.37
CA SER A 49 -6.43 -23.59 2.48
C SER A 49 -5.92 -25.05 2.54
N GLY A 50 -6.79 -25.98 2.94
CA GLY A 50 -6.47 -27.41 2.97
C GLY A 50 -5.46 -27.79 4.07
N SER A 51 -4.36 -28.41 3.68
CA SER A 51 -3.33 -28.90 4.60
C SER A 51 -2.60 -27.79 5.37
N LEU A 52 -2.67 -26.55 4.88
CA LEU A 52 -2.10 -25.37 5.55
C LEU A 52 -3.13 -24.60 6.40
N SER A 53 -4.35 -25.14 6.57
CA SER A 53 -5.45 -24.41 7.22
C SER A 53 -5.14 -23.91 8.64
N GLU A 54 -4.30 -24.62 9.37
CA GLU A 54 -3.81 -24.21 10.70
C GLU A 54 -3.03 -22.88 10.67
N TYR A 55 -2.44 -22.54 9.51
CA TYR A 55 -1.64 -21.34 9.32
C TYR A 55 -2.41 -20.17 8.69
N VAL A 56 -3.70 -20.33 8.36
CA VAL A 56 -4.48 -19.29 7.65
C VAL A 56 -4.41 -17.92 8.34
N SER A 57 -4.56 -17.90 9.67
CA SER A 57 -4.49 -16.65 10.43
C SER A 57 -3.11 -15.98 10.31
N SER A 58 -2.04 -16.76 10.44
CA SER A 58 -0.66 -16.27 10.29
C SER A 58 -0.37 -15.84 8.85
N GLY A 59 -0.84 -16.59 7.86
CA GLY A 59 -0.69 -16.30 6.44
C GLY A 59 -1.35 -15.00 6.02
N ILE A 60 -2.60 -14.76 6.47
CA ILE A 60 -3.29 -13.47 6.28
C ILE A 60 -2.52 -12.33 6.94
N GLY A 61 -2.04 -12.52 8.18
CA GLY A 61 -1.23 -11.52 8.87
C GLY A 61 0.05 -11.17 8.11
N LEU A 62 0.73 -12.17 7.56
CA LEU A 62 1.97 -12.00 6.79
C LEU A 62 1.73 -11.26 5.47
N MET A 63 0.61 -11.56 4.79
CA MET A 63 0.17 -10.87 3.57
C MET A 63 -0.15 -9.40 3.83
N LEU A 64 -0.93 -9.11 4.88
CA LEU A 64 -1.30 -7.74 5.25
C LEU A 64 -0.08 -6.92 5.67
N PHE A 65 0.80 -7.50 6.51
CA PHE A 65 2.00 -6.83 6.96
C PHE A 65 2.99 -6.59 5.81
N GLY A 66 3.19 -7.59 4.94
CA GLY A 66 4.03 -7.45 3.75
C GLY A 66 3.53 -6.33 2.83
N ALA A 67 2.23 -6.28 2.56
CA ALA A 67 1.62 -5.21 1.79
C ALA A 67 1.81 -3.83 2.44
N PHE A 68 1.67 -3.73 3.76
CA PHE A 68 1.92 -2.49 4.49
C PHE A 68 3.36 -2.02 4.35
N VAL A 69 4.33 -2.91 4.55
CA VAL A 69 5.76 -2.58 4.43
C VAL A 69 6.07 -2.12 3.01
N ILE A 70 5.67 -2.89 2.00
CA ILE A 70 5.89 -2.54 0.59
C ILE A 70 5.24 -1.19 0.26
N GLY A 71 3.97 -1.00 0.62
CA GLY A 71 3.24 0.24 0.38
C GLY A 71 3.90 1.45 1.05
N LEU A 72 4.38 1.31 2.28
CA LEU A 72 5.08 2.36 3.01
C LEU A 72 6.41 2.74 2.33
N PHE A 73 7.23 1.75 1.97
CA PHE A 73 8.47 2.01 1.24
C PHE A 73 8.18 2.65 -0.11
N THR A 74 7.24 2.13 -0.90
CA THR A 74 6.87 2.73 -2.18
C THR A 74 6.37 4.16 -2.02
N ALA A 75 5.53 4.45 -1.03
CA ALA A 75 5.03 5.81 -0.80
C ALA A 75 6.14 6.81 -0.46
N LEU A 76 7.17 6.38 0.27
CA LEU A 76 8.28 7.25 0.69
C LEU A 76 9.39 7.36 -0.37
N THR A 77 9.53 6.36 -1.23
CA THR A 77 10.72 6.15 -2.04
C THR A 77 10.43 6.15 -3.55
N SER A 78 9.18 6.01 -3.97
CA SER A 78 8.79 6.08 -5.38
C SER A 78 8.93 7.49 -5.91
N SER A 79 9.35 7.60 -7.18
CA SER A 79 9.38 8.87 -7.91
C SER A 79 8.08 9.14 -8.67
N TYR A 80 7.09 8.25 -8.58
CA TYR A 80 5.84 8.34 -9.32
C TYR A 80 4.64 8.57 -8.38
N GLU A 81 4.04 9.76 -8.49
CA GLU A 81 2.90 10.18 -7.68
C GLU A 81 1.69 9.26 -7.93
N GLY A 82 0.99 8.89 -6.85
CA GLY A 82 -0.19 8.02 -6.93
C GLY A 82 0.12 6.54 -7.17
N THR A 83 1.39 6.12 -7.11
CA THR A 83 1.73 4.69 -7.14
C THR A 83 1.11 3.96 -5.96
N ILE A 84 0.48 2.81 -6.23
CA ILE A 84 0.02 1.88 -5.21
C ILE A 84 0.79 0.58 -5.42
N ALA A 85 1.53 0.15 -4.40
CA ALA A 85 2.20 -1.13 -4.41
C ALA A 85 1.44 -2.12 -3.53
N LEU A 86 1.16 -3.30 -4.08
CA LEU A 86 0.46 -4.37 -3.38
C LEU A 86 0.88 -5.73 -3.94
N PRO A 87 0.83 -6.80 -3.13
CA PRO A 87 1.04 -8.16 -3.60
C PRO A 87 -0.05 -8.53 -4.63
N GLN A 88 0.31 -8.71 -5.90
CA GLN A 88 -0.60 -9.14 -6.97
C GLN A 88 -0.35 -10.59 -7.39
N ASP A 89 -1.42 -11.25 -7.84
CA ASP A 89 -1.43 -12.62 -8.35
C ASP A 89 -1.26 -12.72 -9.88
N ILE A 90 -1.28 -11.58 -10.58
CA ILE A 90 -1.18 -11.47 -12.04
C ILE A 90 0.22 -10.98 -12.47
N PRO A 91 0.81 -11.58 -13.53
CA PRO A 91 2.14 -11.24 -14.05
C PRO A 91 2.19 -9.88 -14.75
#